data_AF-A0A828Y0E1-F1
#
_entry.id   AF-A0A828Y0E1-F1
#
_cell.length_a   1.000
_cell.length_b   1.000
_cell.length_c   1.000
_cell.angle_alpha   90.00
_cell.angle_beta   90.00
_cell.angle_gamma   90.00
#
_symmetry.space_group_name_H-M   'P 1'
#
loop_
_entity.id
_entity.type
_entity.pdbx_description
1 polymer ?
#
loop_
_entity_poly.entity_id
_entity_poly.type
_entity_poly.pdbx_seq_one_letter_code
_entity_poly.pdbx_strand_id
1 'polypeptide(L)'
;MNPLISSIPALKEAFEKLPQPYQNIDDDFIARNKDAIDVIKSHFADKGGLHVLDAGEGRKIICRVPNKTQVDETLEKARKEKQTDVAQRLTGQCCLYPSFEVVNGWAQDSPGIFIPISNKLIELTATTQEVTAKKL
;
A
#
# COMPACT_ATOMS: atom_id res chain seq x y z
N MET A 1 2.50 -8.15 10.05
CA MET A 1 3.53 -7.41 9.25
C MET A 1 3.58 -7.89 7.79
N ASN A 2 3.81 -7.03 6.79
CA ASN A 2 3.87 -7.42 5.37
C ASN A 2 5.10 -8.32 5.10
N PRO A 3 4.96 -9.51 4.48
CA PRO A 3 6.08 -10.42 4.24
C PRO A 3 7.28 -9.80 3.51
N LEU A 4 7.03 -8.83 2.62
CA LEU A 4 8.07 -8.14 1.87
C LEU A 4 8.89 -7.18 2.77
N ILE A 5 8.26 -6.58 3.78
CA ILE A 5 8.98 -5.77 4.78
C ILE A 5 9.87 -6.67 5.63
N SER A 6 9.33 -7.82 6.06
CA SER A 6 10.07 -8.74 6.93
C SER A 6 11.25 -9.44 6.24
N SER A 7 11.22 -9.58 4.90
CA SER A 7 12.27 -10.27 4.15
C SER A 7 13.45 -9.40 3.74
N ILE A 8 13.33 -8.07 3.82
CA ILE A 8 14.39 -7.12 3.44
C ILE A 8 14.83 -6.35 4.69
N PRO A 9 16.06 -6.59 5.21
CA PRO A 9 16.52 -5.98 6.47
C PRO A 9 16.35 -4.46 6.52
N ALA A 10 16.76 -3.74 5.45
CA ALA A 10 16.63 -2.29 5.39
C ALA A 10 15.18 -1.80 5.44
N LEU A 11 14.24 -2.53 4.83
CA LEU A 11 12.81 -2.19 4.90
C LEU A 11 12.25 -2.48 6.29
N LYS A 12 12.66 -3.58 6.92
CA LYS A 12 12.28 -3.90 8.29
C LYS A 12 12.74 -2.82 9.26
N GLU A 13 14.02 -2.44 9.22
CA GLU A 13 14.59 -1.39 10.08
C GLU A 13 13.91 -0.04 9.84
N ALA A 14 13.64 0.32 8.59
CA ALA A 14 12.92 1.55 8.27
C ALA A 14 11.47 1.53 8.79
N PHE A 15 10.77 0.40 8.64
CA PHE A 15 9.42 0.24 9.17
C PHE A 15 9.38 0.32 10.70
N GLU A 16 10.35 -0.28 11.39
CA GLU A 16 10.46 -0.25 12.86
C GLU A 16 10.74 1.16 13.40
N LYS A 17 11.29 2.07 12.59
CA LYS A 17 11.44 3.49 12.93
C LYS A 17 10.17 4.31 12.77
N LEU A 18 9.15 3.81 12.07
CA LEU A 18 7.88 4.51 11.93
C LEU A 18 7.05 4.40 13.23
N PRO A 19 6.26 5.43 13.59
CA PRO A 19 5.50 5.43 14.84
C PRO A 19 4.55 4.23 14.98
N GLN A 20 4.61 3.58 16.15
CA GLN A 20 3.71 2.52 16.59
C GLN A 20 3.29 2.80 18.05
N PRO A 21 1.99 2.91 18.38
CA PRO A 21 0.81 2.65 17.54
C PRO A 21 0.66 3.65 16.37
N TYR A 22 -0.23 3.32 15.42
CA TYR A 22 -0.48 4.12 14.22
C TYR A 22 -0.73 5.59 14.56
N GLN A 23 -0.06 6.48 13.83
CA GLN A 23 -0.32 7.92 13.81
C GLN A 23 -0.80 8.33 12.43
N ASN A 24 -1.63 9.37 12.37
CA ASN A 24 -2.14 9.85 11.09
C ASN A 24 -1.01 10.36 10.19
N ILE A 25 -1.18 10.16 8.88
CA ILE A 25 -0.17 10.52 7.88
C ILE A 25 -0.50 11.92 7.32
N ASP A 26 0.01 12.95 7.98
CA ASP A 26 0.00 14.34 7.55
C ASP A 26 1.40 14.82 7.13
N ASP A 27 1.51 16.07 6.69
CA ASP A 27 2.79 16.62 6.24
C ASP A 27 3.84 16.63 7.36
N ASP A 28 3.42 16.85 8.62
CA ASP A 28 4.29 16.78 9.79
C ASP A 28 4.79 15.35 10.06
N PHE A 29 3.95 14.33 9.88
CA PHE A 29 4.36 12.93 9.93
C PHE A 29 5.41 12.64 8.86
N ILE A 30 5.17 13.06 7.62
CA ILE A 30 6.10 12.83 6.50
C ILE A 30 7.45 13.53 6.77
N ALA A 31 7.42 14.78 7.24
CA ALA A 31 8.63 15.55 7.55
C ALA A 31 9.45 14.91 8.68
N ARG A 32 8.80 14.50 9.78
CA ARG A 32 9.48 13.90 10.94
C ARG A 32 10.06 12.51 10.65
N ASN A 33 9.41 11.75 9.77
CA ASN A 33 9.80 10.37 9.46
C ASN A 33 10.47 10.24 8.09
N LYS A 34 10.94 11.36 7.52
CA LYS A 34 11.45 11.44 6.15
C LYS A 34 12.53 10.40 5.87
N ASP A 35 13.51 10.24 6.77
CA ASP A 35 14.62 9.32 6.57
C ASP A 35 14.15 7.87 6.41
N ALA A 36 13.21 7.43 7.26
CA ALA A 36 12.63 6.09 7.17
C ALA A 36 11.81 5.93 5.87
N ILE A 37 11.01 6.93 5.53
CA ILE A 37 10.20 6.93 4.31
C ILE A 37 11.08 6.91 3.05
N ASP A 38 12.18 7.65 3.02
CA ASP A 38 13.11 7.71 1.89
C ASP A 38 13.83 6.37 1.68
N VAL A 39 14.22 5.68 2.77
CA VAL A 39 14.75 4.31 2.68
C VAL A 39 13.73 3.38 2.04
N ILE A 40 12.48 3.38 2.52
CA ILE A 40 11.42 2.56 1.94
C ILE A 40 11.22 2.94 0.46
N LYS A 41 11.15 4.24 0.16
CA LYS A 41 10.91 4.77 -1.19
C LYS A 41 11.97 4.32 -2.19
N SER A 42 13.25 4.33 -1.79
CA SER A 42 14.37 3.91 -2.63
C SER A 42 14.20 2.49 -3.19
N HIS A 43 13.58 1.58 -2.43
CA HIS A 43 13.40 0.17 -2.81
C HIS A 43 12.29 -0.06 -3.84
N PHE A 44 11.43 0.94 -4.04
CA PHE A 44 10.31 0.91 -4.97
C PHE A 44 10.39 2.00 -6.05
N ALA A 45 11.49 2.76 -6.14
CA ALA A 45 11.64 3.85 -7.09
C ALA A 45 11.48 3.39 -8.55
N ASP A 46 11.98 2.20 -8.86
CA ASP A 46 11.86 1.50 -10.15
C ASP A 46 10.53 0.73 -10.31
N LYS A 47 9.69 0.68 -9.27
CA LYS A 47 8.46 -0.13 -9.19
C LYS A 47 7.21 0.72 -9.00
N GLY A 48 7.20 1.95 -9.53
CA GLY A 48 6.08 2.88 -9.42
C GLY A 48 6.03 3.72 -8.14
N GLY A 49 7.00 3.52 -7.24
CA GLY A 49 7.19 4.33 -6.04
C GLY A 49 6.23 4.01 -4.89
N LEU A 50 6.22 4.93 -3.92
CA LEU A 50 5.31 4.91 -2.78
C LEU A 50 4.20 5.93 -2.96
N HIS A 51 3.02 5.58 -2.49
CA HIS A 51 1.84 6.43 -2.51
C HIS A 51 1.20 6.45 -1.13
N VAL A 52 0.64 7.61 -0.78
CA VAL A 52 -0.22 7.77 0.39
C VAL A 52 -1.66 7.66 -0.09
N LEU A 53 -2.39 6.67 0.40
CA LEU A 53 -3.80 6.47 0.06
C LEU A 53 -4.70 6.77 1.24
N ASP A 54 -5.83 7.42 0.95
CA ASP A 54 -6.92 7.61 1.90
C ASP A 54 -7.70 6.30 2.09
N ALA A 55 -7.75 5.85 3.34
CA ALA A 55 -8.45 4.65 3.80
C ALA A 55 -9.80 4.97 4.47
N GLY A 56 -10.30 6.21 4.37
CA GLY A 56 -11.54 6.67 4.99
C GLY A 56 -11.34 7.17 6.42
N GLU A 57 -12.32 7.94 6.92
CA GLU A 57 -12.35 8.47 8.29
C GLU A 57 -11.08 9.24 8.69
N GLY A 58 -10.44 9.91 7.73
CA GLY A 58 -9.19 10.64 7.94
C GLY A 58 -7.97 9.75 8.15
N ARG A 59 -8.11 8.42 7.99
CA ARG A 59 -7.02 7.44 8.06
C ARG A 59 -6.34 7.32 6.71
N LYS A 60 -5.02 7.16 6.71
CA LYS A 60 -4.20 7.04 5.52
C LYS A 60 -3.24 5.88 5.66
N ILE A 61 -2.82 5.34 4.52
CA ILE A 61 -1.82 4.27 4.44
C ILE A 61 -0.70 4.66 3.47
N ILE A 62 0.51 4.18 3.73
CA ILE A 62 1.61 4.17 2.76
C ILE A 62 1.60 2.81 2.07
N CYS A 63 1.52 2.81 0.75
CA CYS A 63 1.55 1.60 -0.07
C CYS A 63 2.54 1.71 -1.22
N ARG A 64 3.03 0.55 -1.68
CA ARG A 64 3.69 0.44 -2.99
C ARG A 64 2.66 0.22 -4.10
N VAL A 65 3.04 0.55 -5.32
CA VAL A 65 2.26 0.18 -6.51
C VAL A 65 2.32 -1.36 -6.70
N PRO A 66 1.19 -2.03 -7.00
CA PRO A 66 1.24 -3.45 -7.37
C PRO A 66 1.86 -3.63 -8.76
N ASN A 67 2.52 -4.77 -8.95
CA ASN A 67 3.02 -5.14 -10.28
C ASN A 67 1.88 -5.68 -11.16
N LYS A 68 2.14 -5.80 -12.47
CA LYS A 68 1.14 -6.26 -13.44
C LYS A 68 0.55 -7.62 -13.09
N THR A 69 1.38 -8.59 -12.70
CA THR A 69 0.92 -9.93 -12.32
C THR A 69 -0.06 -9.89 -11.15
N GLN A 70 0.23 -9.08 -10.12
CA GLN A 70 -0.68 -8.92 -8.98
C GLN A 70 -2.02 -8.31 -9.39
N VAL A 71 -2.02 -7.33 -10.31
CA VAL A 71 -3.25 -6.72 -10.82
C VAL A 71 -4.05 -7.73 -11.65
N ASP A 72 -3.40 -8.43 -12.58
CA ASP A 72 -4.04 -9.42 -13.45
C ASP A 72 -4.67 -10.56 -12.61
N GLU A 73 -3.95 -11.09 -11.62
CA GLU A 73 -4.47 -12.08 -10.68
C GLU A 73 -5.65 -11.57 -9.86
N THR A 74 -5.59 -10.31 -9.40
CA THR A 74 -6.68 -9.67 -8.64
C THR A 74 -7.93 -9.57 -9.51
N LEU A 75 -7.79 -9.11 -10.76
CA LEU A 75 -8.90 -8.96 -11.71
C LEU A 75 -9.50 -10.31 -12.10
N GLU A 76 -8.68 -11.36 -12.25
CA GLU A 76 -9.19 -12.71 -12.52
C GLU A 76 -10.00 -13.23 -11.34
N LYS A 77 -9.48 -13.11 -10.12
CA LYS A 77 -10.13 -13.59 -8.89
C LYS A 77 -11.40 -12.82 -8.57
N ALA A 78 -11.45 -11.52 -8.86
CA ALA A 78 -12.65 -10.70 -8.68
C ALA A 78 -13.87 -11.20 -9.49
N ARG A 79 -13.66 -12.02 -10.53
CA ARG A 79 -14.75 -12.64 -11.31
C ARG A 79 -15.34 -13.90 -10.65
N LYS A 80 -14.62 -14.50 -9.70
CA LYS A 80 -14.90 -15.83 -9.12
C LYS A 80 -15.09 -15.78 -7.59
N GLU A 81 -14.47 -14.83 -6.92
CA GLU A 81 -14.42 -14.66 -5.46
C GLU A 81 -15.18 -13.41 -5.01
N LYS A 82 -15.44 -13.28 -3.71
CA LYS A 82 -16.04 -12.06 -3.13
C LYS A 82 -15.09 -10.88 -3.32
N GLN A 83 -15.61 -9.77 -3.85
CA GLN A 83 -14.82 -8.58 -4.14
C GLN A 83 -14.06 -8.04 -2.92
N THR A 84 -14.69 -8.06 -1.74
CA THR A 84 -14.06 -7.60 -0.49
C THR A 84 -12.82 -8.41 -0.12
N ASP A 85 -12.89 -9.74 -0.23
CA ASP A 85 -11.78 -10.64 0.12
C ASP A 85 -10.60 -10.45 -0.87
N VAL A 86 -10.92 -10.28 -2.15
CA VAL A 86 -9.94 -10.00 -3.20
C VAL A 86 -9.26 -8.64 -2.98
N ALA A 87 -10.05 -7.61 -2.66
CA ALA A 87 -9.56 -6.26 -2.38
C ALA A 87 -8.68 -6.21 -1.11
N GLN A 88 -9.09 -6.93 -0.07
CA GLN A 88 -8.33 -7.08 1.17
C GLN A 88 -6.97 -7.74 0.90
N ARG A 89 -6.94 -8.79 0.08
CA ARG A 89 -5.72 -9.50 -0.31
C ARG A 89 -4.75 -8.58 -1.05
N LEU A 90 -5.21 -7.85 -2.06
CA LEU A 90 -4.35 -6.91 -2.80
C LEU A 90 -3.82 -5.81 -1.87
N THR A 91 -4.69 -5.26 -1.02
CA THR A 91 -4.30 -4.23 -0.04
C THR A 91 -3.22 -4.75 0.90
N GLY A 92 -3.35 -5.96 1.44
CA GLY A 92 -2.34 -6.55 2.33
C GLY A 92 -0.99 -6.80 1.67
N GLN A 93 -0.95 -7.07 0.37
CA GLN A 93 0.30 -7.21 -0.39
C GLN A 93 1.01 -5.87 -0.64
N CYS A 94 0.26 -4.77 -0.69
CA CYS A 94 0.76 -3.46 -1.10
C CYS A 94 0.94 -2.48 0.06
N CYS A 95 0.20 -2.66 1.16
CA CYS A 95 0.30 -1.82 2.36
C CYS A 95 1.66 -2.02 3.05
N LEU A 96 2.36 -0.91 3.25
CA LEU A 96 3.65 -0.87 3.93
C LEU A 96 3.54 -0.23 5.32
N TYR A 97 2.71 0.80 5.48
CA TYR A 97 2.42 1.41 6.78
C TYR A 97 0.95 1.86 6.85
N PRO A 98 0.23 1.64 7.98
CA PRO A 98 0.66 0.86 9.15
C PRO A 98 0.79 -0.63 8.82
N SER A 99 1.04 -1.46 9.85
CA SER A 99 0.97 -2.91 9.67
C SER A 99 -0.41 -3.30 9.14
N PHE A 100 -0.46 -4.33 8.29
CA PHE A 100 -1.73 -4.79 7.73
C PHE A 100 -2.72 -5.25 8.81
N GLU A 101 -2.26 -5.69 9.98
CA GLU A 101 -3.12 -6.02 11.13
C GLU A 101 -3.92 -4.81 11.61
N VAL A 102 -3.30 -3.62 11.65
CA VAL A 102 -3.99 -2.37 12.00
C VAL A 102 -5.03 -2.02 10.94
N VAL A 103 -4.64 -2.05 9.67
CA VAL A 103 -5.58 -1.78 8.54
C VAL A 103 -6.73 -2.77 8.54
N ASN A 104 -6.45 -4.04 8.88
CA ASN A 104 -7.46 -5.08 8.95
C ASN A 104 -8.45 -4.87 10.11
N GLY A 105 -7.99 -4.33 11.24
CA GLY A 105 -8.87 -3.92 12.33
C GLY A 105 -9.90 -2.88 11.90
N TRP A 106 -9.56 -1.97 11.00
CA TRP A 106 -10.49 -0.93 10.52
C TRP A 106 -11.70 -1.48 9.77
N ALA A 107 -11.62 -2.71 9.24
CA ALA A 107 -12.76 -3.35 8.59
C ALA A 107 -13.90 -3.71 9.57
N GLN A 108 -13.64 -3.70 10.88
CA GLN A 108 -14.69 -3.84 11.91
C GLN A 108 -15.58 -2.61 11.97
N ASP A 109 -15.00 -1.41 11.85
CA ASP A 109 -15.73 -0.13 11.86
C ASP A 109 -16.33 0.20 10.49
N SER A 110 -15.58 -0.11 9.42
CA SER A 110 -15.95 0.22 8.04
C SER A 110 -15.92 -1.01 7.12
N PRO A 111 -17.02 -1.81 7.09
CA PRO A 111 -17.14 -2.95 6.21
C PRO A 111 -17.07 -2.51 4.75
N GLY A 112 -16.00 -2.88 4.05
CA GLY A 112 -15.78 -2.52 2.64
C GLY A 112 -14.64 -1.51 2.40
N ILE A 113 -13.93 -1.07 3.44
CA ILE A 113 -12.76 -0.18 3.38
C ILE A 113 -11.72 -0.57 2.31
N PHE A 114 -11.55 -1.87 2.06
CA PHE A 114 -10.56 -2.37 1.12
C PHE A 114 -10.92 -2.13 -0.36
N ILE A 115 -12.20 -2.05 -0.70
CA ILE A 115 -12.63 -1.89 -2.10
C ILE A 115 -12.08 -0.58 -2.70
N PRO A 116 -12.31 0.61 -2.10
CA PRO A 116 -11.78 1.85 -2.66
C PRO A 116 -10.25 1.90 -2.63
N ILE A 117 -9.59 1.27 -1.64
CA ILE A 117 -8.13 1.18 -1.59
C ILE A 117 -7.60 0.33 -2.76
N SER A 118 -8.18 -0.86 -2.95
CA SER A 118 -7.82 -1.77 -4.03
C SER A 118 -8.02 -1.13 -5.41
N ASN A 119 -9.12 -0.41 -5.63
CA ASN A 119 -9.35 0.27 -6.91
C ASN A 119 -8.27 1.32 -7.19
N LYS A 120 -7.92 2.16 -6.20
CA LYS A 120 -6.83 3.14 -6.32
C LYS A 120 -5.48 2.48 -6.62
N LEU A 121 -5.20 1.33 -6.00
CA LEU A 121 -3.97 0.57 -6.28
C LEU A 121 -3.91 0.09 -7.74
N ILE A 122 -5.04 -0.37 -8.31
CA ILE A 122 -5.13 -0.79 -9.71
C ILE A 122 -4.95 0.41 -10.65
N GLU A 123 -5.58 1.55 -10.33
CA GLU A 123 -5.44 2.81 -11.09
C GLU A 123 -3.99 3.32 -11.13
N LEU A 124 -3.28 3.25 -10.00
CA LEU A 124 -1.86 3.62 -9.92
C LEU A 124 -1.00 2.77 -10.84
N THR A 125 -1.28 1.46 -10.95
CA THR A 125 -0.55 0.58 -11.88
C THR A 125 -0.83 0.95 -13.33
N ALA A 126 -2.09 1.25 -13.69
CA ALA A 126 -2.43 1.69 -15.05
C ALA A 126 -1.70 2.98 -15.43
N THR A 127 -1.73 3.98 -14.52
CA THR A 127 -1.05 5.28 -14.71
C THR A 127 0.46 5.10 -14.89
N THR A 128 1.08 4.25 -14.06
CA THR A 128 2.52 3.98 -14.13
C THR A 128 2.90 3.31 -15.45
N GLN A 129 2.07 2.40 -15.97
CA GLN A 129 2.29 1.76 -17.27
C GLN A 129 2.19 2.76 -18.42
N GLU A 130 1.20 3.66 -18.41
CA GLU A 130 1.07 4.71 -19.43
C GLU A 130 2.28 5.64 -19.48
N VAL A 131 2.79 6.08 -18.32
CA VAL A 131 3.98 6.95 -18.24
C VAL A 131 5.22 6.21 -18.75
N THR A 132 5.33 4.91 -18.48
CA THR A 132 6.46 4.09 -18.95
C THR A 132 6.39 3.86 -20.46
N ALA A 133 5.21 3.58 -21.01
CA ALA A 133 5.00 3.37 -22.44
C ALA A 133 5.27 4.62 -23.29
N LYS A 134 5.05 5.83 -22.73
CA LYS A 134 5.35 7.11 -23.40
C LYS A 134 6.83 7.51 -23.38
N LYS A 135 7.67 6.83 -22.58
CA LYS A 135 9.10 7.11 -22.44
C LYS A 135 10.00 6.21 -23.31
N LEU A 136 9.40 5.28 -24.06
CA LEU A 136 10.05 4.38 -25.01
C LEU A 136 9.84 4.88 -26.44
#